data_AF-A0AAV5XGI0-F1
#
_entry.id   AF-A0AAV5XGI0-F1
#
_cell.length_a   1.000
_cell.length_b   1.000
_cell.length_c   1.000
_cell.angle_alpha   90.00
_cell.angle_beta   90.00
_cell.angle_gamma   90.00
#
_symmetry.space_group_name_H-M   'P 1'
#
loop_
_entity.id
_entity.type
_entity.pdbx_description
1 polymer ?
#
loop_
_entity_poly.entity_id
_entity_poly.type
_entity_poly.pdbx_seq_one_letter_code
_entity_poly.pdbx_strand_id
1 'polypeptide(L)'
;MGNFFQQSDGLATVAARRARSLIPSHLAGQAGISLVEILVAGLVVGIALIGVTLMYGTGSTWVAAMGDDRVGAGLAQQRIEQIRADATSQGWDSAAVSPGISSERVDPVGCDDLTPQCQQTPKYRRLTCIQYVDPSTANGINPAYTPDCPAAAGGSPNPSSMRRITVTVTPVFVDNARVERPVVRAYTVMLQGWITQSGQ
;
A
#
# COMPACT_ATOMS: atom_id res chain seq x y z
N MET A 1 61.29 -26.87 11.16
CA MET A 1 62.41 -26.07 11.69
C MET A 1 61.81 -24.93 12.49
N GLY A 2 62.06 -24.89 13.80
CA GLY A 2 61.52 -23.86 14.71
C GLY A 2 61.11 -24.45 16.06
N ASN A 3 62.13 -24.74 16.89
CA ASN A 3 62.09 -25.25 18.27
C ASN A 3 61.31 -24.31 19.22
N PHE A 4 60.52 -24.81 20.17
CA PHE A 4 60.89 -25.29 21.51
C PHE A 4 61.60 -24.24 22.39
N PHE A 5 60.84 -23.63 23.31
CA PHE A 5 61.22 -23.06 24.62
C PHE A 5 59.90 -22.99 25.43
N GLN A 6 59.60 -23.90 26.36
CA GLN A 6 60.18 -24.11 27.70
C GLN A 6 59.88 -22.97 28.70
N GLN A 7 58.81 -23.18 29.47
CA GLN A 7 58.73 -23.16 30.94
C GLN A 7 59.15 -21.89 31.70
N SER A 8 58.21 -21.34 32.47
CA SER A 8 58.46 -21.13 33.91
C SER A 8 57.14 -20.96 34.68
N ASP A 9 57.03 -21.78 35.71
CA ASP A 9 56.00 -21.78 36.73
C ASP A 9 56.05 -20.48 37.55
N GLY A 10 54.89 -19.86 37.70
CA GLY A 10 54.67 -18.70 38.56
C GLY A 10 53.52 -18.96 39.52
N LEU A 11 53.75 -19.86 40.48
CA LEU A 11 52.95 -20.04 41.68
C LEU A 11 52.97 -18.73 42.49
N ALA A 12 51.95 -17.89 42.31
CA ALA A 12 51.63 -16.81 43.23
C ALA A 12 50.30 -17.13 43.90
N THR A 13 50.41 -17.88 45.00
CA THR A 13 49.38 -18.10 46.00
C THR A 13 48.99 -16.76 46.64
N VAL A 14 48.06 -16.03 46.04
CA VAL A 14 47.42 -14.88 46.69
C VAL A 14 46.21 -15.36 47.47
N ALA A 15 46.51 -15.87 48.66
CA ALA A 15 45.54 -15.92 49.73
C ALA A 15 45.26 -14.47 50.19
N ALA A 16 44.06 -13.95 49.94
CA ALA A 16 43.42 -13.01 50.87
C ALA A 16 42.01 -12.62 50.42
N ARG A 17 41.09 -12.91 51.35
CA ARG A 17 39.82 -12.22 51.59
C ARG A 17 38.77 -12.36 50.49
N ARG A 18 38.04 -13.47 50.60
CA ARG A 18 36.57 -13.45 50.53
C ARG A 18 36.07 -12.23 51.31
N ALA A 19 35.81 -11.12 50.62
CA ALA A 19 34.79 -10.20 51.03
C ALA A 19 33.48 -10.98 50.91
N ARG A 20 33.10 -11.69 51.98
CA ARG A 20 31.70 -12.06 52.16
C ARG A 20 30.97 -10.73 52.19
N SER A 21 30.37 -10.38 51.06
CA SER A 21 29.21 -9.51 51.01
C SER A 21 28.24 -10.08 52.03
N LEU A 22 28.28 -9.50 53.24
CA LEU A 22 27.18 -9.59 54.17
C LEU A 22 26.08 -8.82 53.48
N ILE A 23 25.33 -9.50 52.62
CA ILE A 23 23.97 -9.07 52.30
C ILE A 23 23.29 -9.08 53.66
N PRO A 24 22.93 -7.92 54.24
CA PRO A 24 22.20 -7.92 55.49
C PRO A 24 20.90 -8.68 55.23
N SER A 25 20.73 -9.79 55.94
CA SER A 25 19.51 -10.58 55.98
C SER A 25 18.43 -9.81 56.75
N HIS A 26 18.02 -8.68 56.18
CA HIS A 26 16.83 -7.91 56.57
C HIS A 26 15.64 -8.20 55.64
N LEU A 27 15.75 -9.20 54.76
CA LEU A 27 14.74 -9.55 53.75
C LEU A 27 13.66 -10.54 54.24
N ALA A 28 13.83 -11.16 55.41
CA ALA A 28 12.88 -12.17 55.90
C ALA A 28 11.52 -11.57 56.34
N GLY A 29 11.45 -10.25 56.56
CA GLY A 29 10.20 -9.52 56.86
C GLY A 29 9.57 -8.78 55.67
N GLN A 30 10.27 -8.69 54.52
CA GLN A 30 9.81 -7.97 53.32
C GLN A 30 9.41 -8.90 52.16
N ALA A 31 9.53 -10.22 52.32
CA ALA A 31 9.20 -11.21 51.29
C ALA A 31 7.75 -11.06 50.77
N GLY A 32 6.81 -10.62 51.61
CA GLY A 32 5.43 -10.33 51.20
C GLY A 32 5.27 -9.06 50.35
N ILE A 33 6.13 -8.04 50.55
CA ILE A 33 6.10 -6.79 49.78
C ILE A 33 6.69 -7.01 48.38
N SER A 34 7.74 -7.84 48.27
CA SER A 34 8.39 -8.15 47.00
C SER A 34 7.48 -8.88 46.00
N LEU A 35 6.59 -9.77 46.47
CA LEU A 35 5.64 -10.46 45.58
C LEU A 35 4.57 -9.50 45.04
N VAL A 36 4.05 -8.61 45.89
CA VAL A 36 3.08 -7.58 45.49
C VAL A 36 3.70 -6.62 44.48
N GLU A 37 4.96 -6.23 44.68
CA GLU A 37 5.69 -5.35 43.76
C GLU A 37 5.82 -5.97 42.36
N ILE A 38 6.18 -7.24 42.26
CA ILE A 38 6.28 -7.95 40.97
C ILE A 38 4.91 -8.07 40.31
N LEU A 39 3.84 -8.29 41.08
CA LEU A 39 2.49 -8.39 40.55
C LEU A 39 2.01 -7.05 39.97
N VAL A 40 2.27 -5.94 40.67
CA VAL A 40 1.98 -4.59 40.19
C VAL A 40 2.82 -4.25 38.96
N ALA A 41 4.13 -4.54 38.98
CA ALA A 41 5.00 -4.34 37.83
C ALA A 41 4.53 -5.14 36.60
N GLY A 42 4.16 -6.41 36.79
CA GLY A 42 3.60 -7.26 35.74
C GLY A 42 2.29 -6.73 35.17
N LEU A 43 1.39 -6.21 36.02
CA LEU A 43 0.14 -5.58 35.59
C LEU A 43 0.40 -4.33 34.74
N VAL A 44 1.33 -3.45 35.17
CA VAL A 44 1.70 -2.25 34.42
C VAL A 44 2.31 -2.62 33.05
N VAL A 45 3.21 -3.59 33.01
CA VAL A 45 3.81 -4.10 31.76
C VAL A 45 2.75 -4.72 30.85
N GLY A 46 1.81 -5.49 31.41
CA GLY A 46 0.72 -6.10 30.65
C GLY A 46 -0.16 -5.06 29.96
N ILE A 47 -0.56 -4.01 30.67
CA ILE A 47 -1.34 -2.90 30.10
C ILE A 47 -0.53 -2.16 29.02
N ALA A 48 0.76 -1.92 29.25
CA ALA A 48 1.63 -1.28 28.27
C ALA A 48 1.75 -2.08 26.97
N LEU A 49 1.93 -3.40 27.05
CA LEU A 49 2.00 -4.29 25.88
C LEU A 49 0.69 -4.31 25.08
N ILE A 50 -0.46 -4.30 25.76
CA ILE A 50 -1.77 -4.17 25.09
C ILE A 50 -1.86 -2.84 24.34
N GLY A 51 -1.41 -1.73 24.95
CA GLY A 51 -1.36 -0.42 24.28
C GLY A 51 -0.51 -0.43 23.01
N VAL A 52 0.71 -0.97 23.09
CA VAL A 52 1.64 -1.04 21.96
C VAL A 52 1.09 -1.93 20.83
N THR A 53 0.52 -3.08 21.16
CA THR A 53 -0.05 -4.00 20.15
C THR A 53 -1.23 -3.38 19.41
N LEU A 54 -2.11 -2.64 20.10
CA LEU A 54 -3.21 -1.92 19.46
C LEU A 54 -2.72 -0.79 18.54
N MET A 55 -1.69 -0.05 18.96
CA MET A 55 -1.08 1.00 18.12
C MET A 55 -0.41 0.41 16.86
N TYR A 56 0.26 -0.73 16.97
CA TYR A 56 0.86 -1.40 15.82
C TYR A 56 -0.19 -1.96 14.85
N GLY A 57 -1.25 -2.57 15.38
CA GLY A 57 -2.37 -3.07 14.59
C GLY A 57 -3.03 -1.97 13.76
N THR A 58 -3.35 -0.83 14.39
CA THR A 58 -3.95 0.32 13.69
C THR A 58 -3.00 0.97 12.69
N GLY A 59 -1.72 1.16 13.05
CA GLY A 59 -0.72 1.73 12.16
C GLY A 59 -0.49 0.92 10.88
N SER A 60 -0.44 -0.42 10.99
CA SER A 60 -0.21 -1.30 9.83
C SER A 60 -1.31 -1.18 8.77
N THR A 61 -2.58 -1.05 9.18
CA THR A 61 -3.71 -0.88 8.25
C THR A 61 -3.67 0.45 7.50
N TRP A 62 -3.17 1.50 8.15
CA TRP A 62 -3.07 2.83 7.54
C TRP A 62 -1.96 2.90 6.50
N VAL A 63 -0.80 2.29 6.80
CA VAL A 63 0.30 2.21 5.83
C VAL A 63 -0.10 1.40 4.60
N ALA A 64 -0.84 0.30 4.79
CA ALA A 64 -1.36 -0.48 3.67
C ALA A 64 -2.32 0.34 2.80
N ALA A 65 -3.27 1.05 3.41
CA ALA A 65 -4.21 1.92 2.67
C ALA A 65 -3.49 3.02 1.87
N MET A 66 -2.48 3.67 2.47
CA MET A 66 -1.66 4.66 1.76
C MET A 66 -0.81 4.06 0.63
N GLY A 67 -0.40 2.79 0.78
CA GLY A 67 0.26 2.05 -0.28
C GLY A 67 -0.64 1.86 -1.49
N ASP A 68 -1.88 1.42 -1.26
CA ASP A 68 -2.87 1.18 -2.31
C ASP A 68 -3.20 2.45 -3.11
N ASP A 69 -3.26 3.62 -2.45
CA ASP A 69 -3.49 4.90 -3.13
C ASP A 69 -2.35 5.26 -4.10
N ARG A 70 -1.10 5.04 -3.69
CA ARG A 70 0.08 5.31 -4.54
C ARG A 70 0.13 4.36 -5.73
N VAL A 71 -0.18 3.08 -5.51
CA VAL A 71 -0.27 2.09 -6.58
C VAL A 71 -1.42 2.45 -7.52
N GLY A 72 -2.60 2.79 -6.99
CA GLY A 72 -3.76 3.21 -7.76
C GLY A 72 -3.48 4.43 -8.64
N ALA A 73 -2.83 5.45 -8.08
CA ALA A 73 -2.42 6.63 -8.83
C ALA A 73 -1.40 6.30 -9.94
N GLY A 74 -0.41 5.45 -9.64
CA GLY A 74 0.57 5.00 -10.63
C GLY A 74 -0.07 4.21 -11.78
N LEU A 75 -0.99 3.29 -11.47
CA LEU A 75 -1.72 2.50 -12.46
C LEU A 75 -2.66 3.35 -13.33
N ALA A 76 -3.26 4.37 -12.74
CA ALA A 76 -4.09 5.32 -13.46
C ALA A 76 -3.24 6.21 -14.39
N GLN A 77 -2.11 6.72 -13.90
CA GLN A 77 -1.18 7.50 -14.71
C GLN A 77 -0.60 6.67 -15.86
N GLN A 78 -0.18 5.42 -15.59
CA GLN A 78 0.31 4.51 -16.62
C GLN A 78 -0.70 4.35 -17.75
N ARG A 79 -2.00 4.24 -17.42
CA ARG A 79 -3.05 4.09 -18.43
C ARG A 79 -3.26 5.36 -19.24
N ILE A 80 -3.26 6.53 -18.61
CA ILE A 80 -3.39 7.81 -19.31
C ILE A 80 -2.24 7.98 -20.31
N GLU A 81 -1.01 7.65 -19.91
CA GLU A 81 0.15 7.72 -20.80
C GLU A 81 0.11 6.67 -21.92
N GLN A 82 -0.38 5.45 -21.64
CA GLN A 82 -0.63 4.46 -22.69
C GLN A 82 -1.63 4.98 -23.72
N ILE A 83 -2.76 5.53 -23.29
CA ILE A 83 -3.78 6.09 -24.20
C ILE A 83 -3.21 7.26 -25.00
N ARG A 84 -2.37 8.10 -24.39
CA ARG A 84 -1.68 9.20 -25.09
C ARG A 84 -0.72 8.65 -26.16
N ALA A 85 0.06 7.61 -25.84
CA ALA A 85 0.97 6.97 -26.77
C ALA A 85 0.22 6.29 -27.94
N ASP A 86 -0.87 5.60 -27.64
CA ASP A 86 -1.74 4.97 -28.64
C ASP A 86 -2.39 6.02 -29.54
N ALA A 87 -2.87 7.13 -28.97
CA ALA A 87 -3.45 8.24 -29.74
C ALA A 87 -2.43 8.86 -30.71
N THR A 88 -1.17 8.96 -30.27
CA THR A 88 -0.08 9.54 -31.08
C THR A 88 0.38 8.59 -32.19
N SER A 89 0.36 7.28 -31.94
CA SER A 89 0.91 6.27 -32.86
C SER A 89 -0.12 5.68 -33.82
N GLN A 90 -1.36 5.46 -33.38
CA GLN A 90 -2.43 4.79 -34.13
C GLN A 90 -3.57 5.74 -34.53
N GLY A 91 -3.56 6.97 -34.01
CA GLY A 91 -4.60 7.94 -34.25
C GLY A 91 -5.84 7.77 -33.37
N TRP A 92 -6.69 8.79 -33.42
CA TRP A 92 -7.85 8.97 -32.54
C TRP A 92 -9.04 8.07 -32.86
N ASP A 93 -9.02 7.36 -33.98
CA ASP A 93 -10.09 6.46 -34.42
C ASP A 93 -9.78 4.99 -34.09
N SER A 94 -8.63 4.73 -33.45
CA SER A 94 -8.30 3.39 -32.96
C SER A 94 -9.22 2.97 -31.81
N ALA A 95 -9.54 1.67 -31.75
CA ALA A 95 -10.36 1.11 -30.66
C ALA A 95 -9.73 1.29 -29.27
N ALA A 96 -8.41 1.50 -29.20
CA ALA A 96 -7.68 1.75 -27.95
C ALA A 96 -8.00 3.13 -27.34
N VAL A 97 -8.44 4.09 -28.17
CA VAL A 97 -8.61 5.52 -27.81
C VAL A 97 -10.05 5.99 -28.10
N SER A 98 -10.92 5.11 -28.59
CA SER A 98 -12.30 5.46 -28.90
C SER A 98 -13.09 5.79 -27.63
N PRO A 99 -14.02 6.76 -27.69
CA PRO A 99 -14.90 7.08 -26.58
C PRO A 99 -15.66 5.84 -26.08
N GLY A 100 -15.87 5.79 -24.77
CA GLY A 100 -16.56 4.70 -24.11
C GLY A 100 -15.87 4.24 -22.83
N ILE A 101 -16.36 3.12 -22.32
CA ILE A 101 -15.92 2.54 -21.06
C ILE A 101 -15.14 1.25 -21.33
N SER A 102 -13.99 1.12 -20.68
CA SER A 102 -13.25 -0.15 -20.63
C SER A 102 -12.91 -0.47 -19.19
N SER A 103 -13.02 -1.75 -18.84
CA SER A 103 -12.66 -2.27 -17.51
C SER A 103 -11.60 -3.34 -17.71
N GLU A 104 -10.50 -3.19 -16.99
CA GLU A 104 -9.38 -4.12 -17.05
C GLU A 104 -8.95 -4.50 -15.63
N ARG A 105 -8.61 -5.77 -15.44
CA ARG A 105 -7.98 -6.23 -14.22
C ARG A 105 -6.48 -6.08 -14.35
N VAL A 106 -5.87 -5.48 -13.33
CA VAL A 106 -4.43 -5.32 -13.21
C VAL A 106 -3.96 -6.21 -12.06
N ASP A 107 -3.24 -7.27 -12.43
CA ASP A 107 -2.56 -8.13 -11.48
C ASP A 107 -1.13 -7.61 -11.22
N PRO A 108 -0.56 -7.88 -10.04
CA PRO A 108 0.82 -7.54 -9.73
C PRO A 108 1.80 -8.21 -10.71
N VAL A 109 2.92 -7.55 -11.01
CA VAL A 109 3.94 -8.12 -11.90
C VAL A 109 4.47 -9.43 -11.32
N GLY A 110 4.48 -10.48 -12.14
CA GLY A 110 4.94 -11.81 -11.72
C GLY A 110 3.95 -12.58 -10.87
N CYS A 111 2.71 -12.08 -10.74
CA CYS A 111 1.63 -12.79 -10.07
C CYS A 111 0.61 -13.35 -11.06
N ASP A 112 0.37 -14.65 -10.96
CA ASP A 112 -0.73 -15.34 -11.63
C ASP A 112 -1.72 -15.91 -10.61
N ASP A 113 -2.89 -16.34 -11.09
CA ASP A 113 -3.92 -16.96 -10.24
C ASP A 113 -3.53 -18.34 -9.68
N LEU A 114 -2.37 -18.88 -10.10
CA LEU A 114 -1.88 -20.20 -9.73
C LEU A 114 -0.88 -20.12 -8.56
N THR A 115 -0.27 -18.96 -8.32
CA THR A 115 0.72 -18.78 -7.25
C THR A 115 0.03 -18.45 -5.91
N PRO A 116 0.15 -19.29 -4.86
CA PRO A 116 -0.56 -19.09 -3.59
C PRO A 116 -0.21 -17.78 -2.88
N GLN A 117 1.05 -17.34 -3.01
CA GLN A 117 1.52 -16.07 -2.44
C GLN A 117 0.83 -14.86 -3.09
N CYS A 118 0.41 -14.99 -4.35
CA CYS A 118 -0.28 -13.95 -5.11
C CYS A 118 -1.78 -13.86 -4.84
N GLN A 119 -2.35 -14.82 -4.10
CA GLN A 119 -3.74 -14.74 -3.65
C GLN A 119 -3.93 -13.71 -2.53
N GLN A 120 -2.86 -13.38 -1.80
CA GLN A 120 -2.87 -12.39 -0.73
C GLN A 120 -2.44 -10.99 -1.19
N THR A 121 -1.91 -10.87 -2.41
CA THR A 121 -1.49 -9.58 -2.95
C THR A 121 -2.70 -8.79 -3.43
N PRO A 122 -2.80 -7.48 -3.13
CA PRO A 122 -3.90 -6.65 -3.61
C PRO A 122 -3.93 -6.64 -5.14
N LYS A 123 -5.12 -6.88 -5.68
CA LYS A 123 -5.42 -6.81 -7.11
C LYS A 123 -6.21 -5.54 -7.39
N TYR A 124 -6.11 -5.02 -8.60
CA TYR A 124 -6.75 -3.76 -8.94
C TYR A 124 -7.63 -3.92 -10.16
N ARG A 125 -8.76 -3.23 -10.17
CA ARG A 125 -9.59 -3.06 -11.35
C ARG A 125 -9.49 -1.61 -11.80
N ARG A 126 -9.15 -1.43 -13.06
CA ARG A 126 -9.01 -0.14 -13.72
C ARG A 126 -10.17 0.06 -14.68
N LEU A 127 -10.93 1.12 -14.45
CA LEU A 127 -12.02 1.55 -15.31
C LEU A 127 -11.57 2.82 -16.03
N THR A 128 -11.51 2.77 -17.35
CA THR A 128 -11.15 3.91 -18.20
C THR A 128 -12.41 4.40 -18.89
N CYS A 129 -12.65 5.69 -18.79
CA CYS A 129 -13.73 6.40 -19.46
C CYS A 129 -13.15 7.47 -20.38
N ILE A 130 -13.44 7.39 -21.68
CA ILE A 130 -13.03 8.38 -22.67
C ILE A 130 -14.28 9.08 -23.21
N GLN A 131 -14.31 10.42 -23.16
CA GLN A 131 -15.45 11.22 -23.58
C GLN A 131 -15.02 12.40 -24.43
N TYR A 132 -15.84 12.76 -25.41
CA TYR A 132 -15.69 14.06 -26.08
C TYR A 132 -16.03 15.21 -25.14
N VAL A 133 -15.23 16.26 -25.24
CA VAL A 133 -15.33 17.47 -24.43
C VAL A 133 -15.28 18.66 -25.36
N ASP A 134 -16.25 19.57 -25.24
CA ASP A 134 -16.27 20.80 -26.01
C ASP A 134 -15.44 21.88 -25.29
N PRO A 135 -14.30 22.32 -25.85
CA PRO A 135 -13.50 23.37 -25.22
C PRO A 135 -14.13 24.76 -25.31
N SER A 136 -15.17 24.95 -26.13
CA SER A 136 -15.79 26.26 -26.36
C SER A 136 -16.70 26.72 -25.22
N THR A 137 -17.07 25.83 -24.30
CA THR A 137 -17.93 26.14 -23.16
C THR A 137 -17.25 25.77 -21.84
N ALA A 138 -17.44 26.59 -20.81
CA ALA A 138 -16.88 26.32 -19.47
C ALA A 138 -17.38 24.99 -18.88
N ASN A 139 -18.64 24.64 -19.15
CA ASN A 139 -19.23 23.36 -18.76
C ASN A 139 -18.73 22.19 -19.64
N GLY A 140 -18.28 22.49 -20.86
CA GLY A 140 -17.73 21.51 -21.78
C GLY A 140 -16.33 21.04 -21.37
N ILE A 141 -15.49 21.93 -20.80
CA ILE A 141 -14.12 21.61 -20.33
C ILE A 141 -14.13 20.72 -19.07
N ASN A 142 -15.07 20.96 -18.16
CA ASN A 142 -15.20 20.21 -16.91
C ASN A 142 -16.63 19.68 -16.68
N PRO A 143 -17.09 18.71 -17.51
CA PRO A 143 -18.39 18.11 -17.30
C PRO A 143 -18.41 17.36 -15.96
N ALA A 144 -19.56 17.26 -15.30
CA ALA A 144 -19.65 16.38 -14.13
C ALA A 144 -19.21 14.96 -14.51
N TYR A 145 -18.39 14.32 -13.66
CA TYR A 145 -18.09 12.91 -13.84
C TYR A 145 -19.38 12.11 -13.68
N THR A 146 -19.67 11.25 -14.66
CA THR A 146 -20.80 10.33 -14.62
C THR A 146 -20.27 8.92 -14.79
N PRO A 147 -20.66 7.97 -13.92
CA PRO A 147 -20.15 6.60 -13.97
C PRO A 147 -20.58 5.85 -15.23
N ASP A 148 -21.63 6.32 -15.91
CA ASP A 148 -22.17 5.72 -17.14
C ASP A 148 -21.32 6.01 -18.38
N CYS A 149 -20.28 6.86 -18.25
CA CYS A 149 -19.35 7.22 -19.31
C CYS A 149 -19.99 7.44 -20.70
N PRO A 150 -20.95 8.37 -20.84
CA PRO A 150 -21.53 8.67 -22.15
C PRO A 150 -20.42 9.11 -23.11
N ALA A 151 -20.49 8.63 -24.37
CA ALA A 151 -19.51 8.98 -25.41
C ALA A 151 -19.37 10.50 -25.61
N ALA A 152 -20.46 11.24 -25.35
CA ALA A 152 -20.53 12.69 -25.32
C ALA A 152 -20.74 13.20 -23.88
N ALA A 153 -19.76 13.90 -23.31
CA ALA A 153 -19.96 14.62 -22.07
C ALA A 153 -20.48 16.04 -22.36
N GLY A 154 -21.46 16.52 -21.57
CA GLY A 154 -21.98 17.88 -21.73
C GLY A 154 -22.89 18.11 -22.95
N GLY A 155 -23.39 17.05 -23.58
CA GLY A 155 -24.40 17.15 -24.65
C GLY A 155 -23.84 17.52 -26.03
N SER A 156 -22.53 17.40 -26.27
CA SER A 156 -21.96 17.57 -27.62
C SER A 156 -22.03 16.26 -28.41
N PRO A 157 -22.94 16.10 -29.39
CA PRO A 157 -23.04 14.90 -30.21
C PRO A 157 -21.90 14.77 -31.23
N ASN A 158 -21.06 15.80 -31.38
CA ASN A 158 -20.04 15.86 -32.41
C ASN A 158 -18.65 15.50 -31.86
N PRO A 159 -17.80 14.83 -32.68
CA PRO A 159 -16.41 14.59 -32.32
C PRO A 159 -15.71 15.94 -32.16
N SER A 160 -15.35 16.25 -30.91
CA SER A 160 -14.50 17.41 -30.59
C SER A 160 -13.04 17.04 -30.76
N SER A 161 -12.20 18.05 -31.06
CA SER A 161 -10.74 17.93 -31.04
C SER A 161 -10.18 17.70 -29.64
N MET A 162 -10.99 17.84 -28.58
CA MET A 162 -10.61 17.56 -27.20
C MET A 162 -11.36 16.34 -26.65
N ARG A 163 -10.61 15.45 -26.00
CA ARG A 163 -11.14 14.31 -25.26
C ARG A 163 -10.70 14.36 -23.81
N ARG A 164 -11.59 13.96 -22.92
CA ARG A 164 -11.30 13.74 -21.51
C ARG A 164 -11.18 12.25 -21.25
N ILE A 165 -10.13 11.89 -20.55
CA ILE A 165 -9.86 10.54 -20.07
C ILE A 165 -10.03 10.58 -18.56
N THR A 166 -10.92 9.75 -18.04
CA THR A 166 -11.03 9.50 -16.59
C THR A 166 -10.62 8.06 -16.34
N VAL A 167 -9.65 7.86 -15.46
CA VAL A 167 -9.22 6.53 -15.04
C VAL A 167 -9.50 6.37 -13.56
N THR A 168 -10.30 5.37 -13.25
CA THR A 168 -10.75 5.03 -11.91
C THR A 168 -10.16 3.69 -11.55
N VAL A 169 -9.31 3.65 -10.52
CA VAL A 169 -8.68 2.43 -10.02
C VAL A 169 -9.30 2.07 -8.68
N THR A 170 -9.84 0.86 -8.60
CA THR A 170 -10.46 0.33 -7.39
C THR A 170 -9.76 -0.99 -7.03
N PRO A 171 -9.24 -1.16 -5.81
CA PRO A 171 -8.74 -2.45 -5.41
C PRO A 171 -9.88 -3.46 -5.36
N VAL A 172 -9.58 -4.70 -5.72
CA VAL A 172 -10.53 -5.81 -5.75
C VAL A 172 -9.98 -6.97 -4.92
N PHE A 173 -10.86 -7.58 -4.13
CA PHE A 173 -10.55 -8.86 -3.50
C PHE A 173 -11.21 -9.97 -4.31
N VAL A 174 -10.41 -10.99 -4.61
CA VAL A 174 -10.89 -12.23 -5.20
C VAL A 174 -11.20 -13.15 -4.04
N ASP A 175 -12.48 -13.45 -3.82
CA ASP A 175 -12.85 -14.41 -2.79
C ASP A 175 -12.49 -15.86 -3.22
N ASN A 176 -12.62 -16.82 -2.30
CA ASN A 176 -12.35 -18.23 -2.59
C ASN A 176 -13.24 -18.80 -3.72
N ALA A 177 -14.35 -18.13 -4.05
CA ALA A 177 -15.23 -18.48 -5.16
C ALA A 177 -14.78 -17.83 -6.49
N ARG A 178 -13.62 -17.16 -6.51
CA ARG A 178 -13.09 -16.38 -7.64
C ARG A 178 -14.04 -15.28 -8.12
N VAL A 179 -14.89 -14.78 -7.23
CA VAL A 179 -15.74 -13.64 -7.52
C VAL A 179 -14.97 -12.38 -7.11
N GLU A 180 -14.73 -11.51 -8.09
CA GLU A 180 -14.18 -10.19 -7.82
C GLU A 180 -15.23 -9.34 -7.12
N ARG A 181 -14.93 -8.94 -5.90
CA ARG A 181 -15.78 -8.04 -5.14
C ARG A 181 -15.04 -6.73 -4.90
N PRO A 182 -15.70 -5.57 -5.09
CA PRO A 182 -15.13 -4.31 -4.65
C PRO A 182 -14.98 -4.37 -3.13
N VAL A 183 -13.86 -3.83 -2.63
CA VAL A 183 -13.68 -3.68 -1.19
C VAL A 183 -14.66 -2.60 -0.72
N VAL A 184 -15.59 -2.96 0.16
CA VAL A 184 -16.70 -2.10 0.62
C VAL A 184 -16.22 -0.82 1.34
N ARG A 185 -14.92 -0.67 1.57
CA ARG A 185 -14.27 0.54 2.14
C ARG A 185 -12.92 0.88 1.50
N ALA A 186 -12.66 0.40 0.30
CA ALA A 186 -11.45 0.87 -0.37
C ALA A 186 -11.63 2.28 -0.90
N TYR A 187 -10.54 3.03 -0.81
CA TYR A 187 -10.40 4.29 -1.53
C TYR A 187 -10.31 3.99 -3.02
N THR A 188 -11.17 4.65 -3.78
CA THR A 188 -11.11 4.64 -5.24
C THR A 188 -10.27 5.84 -5.66
N VAL A 189 -9.18 5.57 -6.39
CA VAL A 189 -8.35 6.64 -6.95
C VAL A 189 -8.88 6.99 -8.32
N MET A 190 -9.24 8.26 -8.52
CA MET A 190 -9.67 8.79 -9.81
C MET A 190 -8.67 9.82 -10.30
N LEU A 191 -8.10 9.59 -11.48
CA LEU A 191 -7.29 10.57 -12.20
C LEU A 191 -7.99 10.98 -13.49
N GLN A 192 -7.86 12.26 -13.82
CA GLN A 192 -8.40 12.84 -15.04
C GLN A 192 -7.27 13.44 -15.87
N GLY A 193 -7.36 13.26 -17.18
CA GLY A 193 -6.46 13.85 -18.15
C GLY A 193 -7.25 14.39 -19.34
N TRP A 194 -6.72 15.45 -19.95
CA TRP A 194 -7.23 15.99 -21.20
C TRP A 194 -6.19 15.77 -22.28
N ILE A 195 -6.66 15.43 -23.47
CA ILE A 195 -5.80 15.38 -24.65
C ILE A 195 -6.52 16.10 -25.80
N THR A 196 -5.75 16.92 -26.49
CA THR A 196 -6.18 17.67 -27.66
C THR A 196 -5.53 17.09 -28.91
N GLN A 197 -6.32 16.88 -29.95
CA GLN A 197 -5.83 16.61 -31.29
C GLN A 197 -5.28 17.91 -31.89
N SER A 198 -3.96 18.03 -32.00
CA SER A 198 -3.33 19.11 -32.76
C SER A 198 -3.20 18.67 -34.23
N GLY A 199 -3.93 19.33 -35.13
CA GLY A 199 -3.80 19.13 -36.57
C GLY A 199 -4.85 18.17 -37.15
N GLN A 200 -5.89 18.76 -37.71
CA GLN A 200 -6.44 18.36 -39.00
C GLN A 200 -6.51 19.61 -39.88
#